data_AF-A0A3N5SMZ4-F1
#
_entry.id   AF-A0A3N5SMZ4-F1
#
_cell.length_a   1.000
_cell.length_b   1.000
_cell.length_c   1.000
_cell.angle_alpha   90.00
_cell.angle_beta   90.00
_cell.angle_gamma   90.00
#
_symmetry.space_group_name_H-M   'P 1'
#
loop_
_entity.id
_entity.type
_entity.pdbx_description
1 polymer ?
#
loop_
_entity_poly.entity_id
_entity_poly.type
_entity_poly.pdbx_seq_one_letter_code
_entity_poly.pdbx_strand_id
1 'polypeptide(L)'
;MSSNPQGQLNDISSLLGKLPGMAYRSAFEPFRTLRFASPGCYTLTGYQPGELIGEEKLSFGDLIKPDDRRSSWQKIMAAASNGRPYNVEYRIQHRNGNEVWVRDSGQAVYSTEGSWRC
;
A
#
# COMPACT_ATOMS: atom_id res chain seq x y z
N MET A 1 -15.00 -33.53 5.44
CA MET A 1 -14.78 -32.29 6.24
C MET A 1 -14.40 -31.20 5.27
N SER A 2 -15.38 -30.53 4.68
CA SER A 2 -15.14 -29.48 3.69
C SER A 2 -14.84 -28.17 4.42
N SER A 3 -13.59 -27.74 4.37
CA SER A 3 -13.15 -26.40 4.77
C SER A 3 -13.93 -25.40 3.94
N ASN A 4 -14.84 -24.63 4.57
CA ASN A 4 -15.63 -23.61 3.90
C ASN A 4 -14.77 -22.34 3.70
N PRO A 5 -14.29 -22.02 2.49
CA PRO A 5 -13.34 -20.93 2.28
C PRO A 5 -13.97 -19.53 2.48
N GLN A 6 -15.31 -19.43 2.51
CA GLN A 6 -16.01 -18.15 2.67
C GLN A 6 -16.02 -17.62 4.11
N GLY A 7 -15.98 -18.49 5.13
CA GLY A 7 -15.95 -18.08 6.54
C GLY A 7 -14.64 -17.37 6.92
N GLN A 8 -13.53 -17.77 6.29
CA GLN A 8 -12.18 -17.25 6.57
C GLN A 8 -11.91 -15.90 5.88
N LEU A 9 -12.52 -15.66 4.71
CA LEU A 9 -12.42 -14.41 3.95
C LEU A 9 -13.20 -13.25 4.60
N ASN A 10 -14.35 -13.54 5.20
CA ASN A 10 -15.14 -12.55 5.92
C ASN A 10 -14.43 -12.04 7.19
N ASP A 11 -13.66 -12.91 7.84
CA ASP A 11 -12.95 -12.59 9.09
C ASP A 11 -11.77 -11.63 8.83
N ILE A 12 -10.95 -11.91 7.81
CA ILE A 12 -9.84 -11.03 7.38
C ILE A 12 -10.35 -9.64 7.00
N SER A 13 -11.46 -9.56 6.25
CA SER A 13 -12.03 -8.28 5.84
C SER A 13 -12.50 -7.44 7.04
N SER A 14 -13.09 -8.10 8.05
CA SER A 14 -13.54 -7.44 9.28
C SER A 14 -12.37 -6.92 10.14
N LEU A 15 -11.24 -7.65 10.16
CA LEU A 15 -10.03 -7.24 10.86
C LEU A 15 -9.37 -6.04 10.18
N LEU A 16 -9.25 -6.07 8.85
CA LEU A 16 -8.69 -4.98 8.08
C LEU A 16 -9.50 -3.68 8.20
N GLY A 17 -10.82 -3.77 8.36
CA GLY A 17 -11.67 -2.61 8.63
C GLY A 17 -11.49 -1.98 10.01
N LYS A 18 -10.92 -2.71 10.97
CA LYS A 18 -10.69 -2.24 12.36
C LYS A 18 -9.26 -1.76 12.61
N LEU A 19 -8.34 -1.96 11.66
CA LEU A 19 -6.96 -1.53 11.81
C LEU A 19 -6.87 0.00 11.76
N PRO A 20 -6.17 0.65 12.71
CA PRO A 20 -5.80 2.04 12.57
C PRO A 20 -4.79 2.16 11.42
N GLY A 21 -5.21 2.76 10.31
CA GLY A 21 -4.37 2.97 9.12
C GLY A 21 -4.88 2.23 7.89
N MET A 22 -3.98 1.97 6.94
CA MET A 22 -4.28 1.34 5.66
C MET A 22 -3.39 0.12 5.47
N ALA A 23 -4.00 -1.05 5.28
CA ALA A 23 -3.32 -2.20 4.69
C ALA A 23 -3.44 -2.12 3.17
N TYR A 24 -2.37 -2.47 2.45
CA TYR A 24 -2.36 -2.44 1.00
C TYR A 24 -1.44 -3.51 0.42
N ARG A 25 -1.60 -3.73 -0.88
CA ARG A 25 -0.70 -4.50 -1.74
C ARG A 25 -0.45 -3.68 -2.99
N SER A 26 0.79 -3.56 -3.46
CA SER A 26 1.11 -2.75 -4.64
C SER A 26 1.88 -3.54 -5.69
N ALA A 27 2.24 -2.93 -6.81
CA ALA A 27 3.38 -3.36 -7.60
C ALA A 27 4.67 -2.84 -6.93
N PHE A 28 5.79 -3.51 -7.19
CA PHE A 28 7.11 -3.06 -6.74
C PHE A 28 7.72 -2.13 -7.79
N GLU A 29 7.21 -0.92 -7.88
CA GLU A 29 7.62 0.11 -8.83
C GLU A 29 7.41 1.52 -8.22
N PRO A 30 8.06 2.57 -8.77
CA PRO A 30 8.01 3.91 -8.18
C PRO A 30 6.60 4.49 -8.03
N PHE A 31 5.70 4.20 -8.96
CA PHE A 31 4.31 4.67 -8.92
C PHE A 31 3.46 3.94 -7.88
N ARG A 32 3.92 2.77 -7.40
CA ARG A 32 3.25 1.97 -6.37
C ARG A 32 1.79 1.69 -6.70
N THR A 33 1.51 1.28 -7.94
CA THR A 33 0.19 0.87 -8.40
C THR A 33 -0.43 -0.10 -7.40
N LEU A 34 -1.55 0.27 -6.76
CA LEU A 34 -2.16 -0.61 -5.76
C LEU A 34 -2.89 -1.76 -6.47
N ARG A 35 -2.68 -2.96 -5.96
CA ARG A 35 -3.43 -4.18 -6.31
C ARG A 35 -4.48 -4.52 -5.25
N PHE A 36 -4.31 -3.99 -4.04
CA PHE A 36 -5.27 -4.06 -2.94
C PHE A 36 -5.13 -2.85 -2.04
N ALA A 37 -6.24 -2.36 -1.49
CA ALA A 37 -6.28 -1.34 -0.45
C ALA A 37 -7.45 -1.62 0.50
N SER A 38 -7.20 -1.62 1.81
CA SER A 38 -8.23 -1.74 2.84
C SER A 38 -9.11 -0.48 2.92
N PRO A 39 -10.33 -0.54 3.50
CA PRO A 39 -11.20 0.62 3.67
C PRO A 39 -10.56 1.82 4.41
N GLY A 40 -9.58 1.56 5.28
CA GLY A 40 -8.83 2.61 5.97
C GLY A 40 -8.04 3.56 5.05
N CYS A 41 -7.91 3.23 3.75
CA CYS A 41 -7.36 4.15 2.75
C CYS A 41 -8.16 5.45 2.66
N TYR A 42 -9.49 5.40 2.87
CA TYR A 42 -10.33 6.58 2.79
C TYR A 42 -9.98 7.57 3.91
N THR A 43 -9.81 7.09 5.13
CA THR A 43 -9.38 7.93 6.26
C THR A 43 -7.99 8.53 6.03
N LEU A 44 -7.08 7.78 5.43
CA LEU A 44 -5.70 8.21 5.23
C LEU A 44 -5.54 9.20 4.05
N THR A 45 -6.27 8.97 2.95
CA THR A 45 -6.03 9.63 1.66
C THR A 45 -7.22 10.45 1.16
N GLY A 46 -8.43 10.14 1.62
CA GLY A 46 -9.68 10.69 1.11
C GLY A 46 -10.20 10.00 -0.15
N TYR A 47 -9.51 8.96 -0.64
CA TYR A 47 -9.90 8.18 -1.81
C TYR A 47 -10.44 6.81 -1.41
N GLN A 48 -11.45 6.34 -2.14
CA GLN A 48 -11.98 4.99 -2.01
C GLN A 48 -11.00 3.96 -2.61
N PRO A 49 -11.01 2.70 -2.15
CA PRO A 49 -10.12 1.66 -2.70
C PRO A 49 -10.20 1.55 -4.23
N GLY A 50 -11.42 1.59 -4.78
CA GLY A 50 -11.65 1.49 -6.23
C GLY A 50 -11.17 2.68 -7.06
N GLU A 51 -10.68 3.74 -6.42
CA GLU A 51 -10.07 4.90 -7.06
C GLU A 51 -8.53 4.84 -7.07
N LEU A 52 -7.94 4.05 -6.16
CA LEU A 52 -6.49 3.90 -6.02
C LEU A 52 -5.95 2.58 -6.57
N ILE A 53 -6.82 1.60 -6.82
CA ILE A 53 -6.45 0.27 -7.34
C ILE A 53 -6.46 0.28 -8.86
N GLY A 54 -5.38 -0.25 -9.45
CA GLY A 54 -5.19 -0.32 -10.90
C GLY A 54 -4.39 0.85 -11.47
N GLU A 55 -4.14 0.79 -12.78
CA GLU A 55 -3.17 1.66 -13.48
C GLU A 55 -3.83 2.91 -14.10
N GLU A 56 -5.16 2.92 -14.25
CA GLU A 56 -5.85 3.90 -15.11
C GLU A 56 -6.44 5.11 -14.38
N LYS A 57 -6.42 5.17 -13.04
CA LYS A 57 -7.10 6.23 -12.27
C LYS A 57 -6.15 7.17 -11.54
N LEU A 58 -5.47 6.65 -10.54
CA LEU A 58 -4.58 7.42 -9.67
C LEU A 58 -3.70 6.44 -8.90
N SER A 59 -2.39 6.51 -9.12
CA SER A 59 -1.47 5.65 -8.40
C SER A 59 -1.14 6.24 -7.03
N PHE A 60 -0.88 5.39 -6.04
CA PHE A 60 -0.58 5.86 -4.70
C PHE A 60 0.68 6.76 -4.67
N GLY A 61 1.65 6.50 -5.54
CA GLY A 61 2.83 7.35 -5.72
C GLY A 61 2.52 8.79 -6.14
N ASP A 62 1.39 9.03 -6.80
CA ASP A 62 0.96 10.37 -7.21
C ASP A 62 0.52 11.21 -6.00
N LEU A 63 0.02 10.56 -4.94
CA LEU A 63 -0.34 11.21 -3.70
C LEU A 63 0.88 11.67 -2.90
N ILE A 64 2.03 10.98 -3.05
CA ILE A 64 3.25 11.30 -2.31
C ILE A 64 3.77 12.68 -2.76
N LYS A 65 4.12 13.55 -1.81
CA LYS A 65 4.67 14.87 -2.09
C LYS A 65 5.94 14.74 -2.95
N PRO A 66 6.13 15.57 -3.99
CA PRO A 66 7.26 15.44 -4.93
C PRO A 66 8.63 15.31 -4.25
N ASP A 67 8.86 16.10 -3.19
CA ASP A 67 10.10 16.12 -2.42
C ASP A 67 10.40 14.79 -1.72
N ASP A 68 9.36 14.01 -1.39
CA ASP A 68 9.48 12.77 -0.63
C ASP A 68 9.47 11.52 -1.53
N ARG A 69 9.03 11.63 -2.79
CA ARG A 69 8.90 10.49 -3.72
C ARG A 69 10.22 9.74 -3.90
N ARG A 70 11.30 10.47 -4.22
CA ARG A 70 12.60 9.86 -4.49
C ARG A 70 13.21 9.22 -3.25
N SER A 71 13.17 9.93 -2.12
CA SER A 71 13.82 9.48 -0.88
C SER A 71 13.09 8.28 -0.26
N SER A 72 11.76 8.27 -0.27
CA SER A 72 10.95 7.13 0.18
C SER A 72 11.18 5.89 -0.69
N TRP A 73 11.16 6.05 -2.02
CA TRP A 73 11.41 4.95 -2.95
C TRP A 73 12.80 4.34 -2.79
N GLN A 74 13.84 5.16 -2.65
CA GLN A 74 15.21 4.67 -2.44
C GLN A 74 15.34 3.83 -1.16
N LYS A 75 14.69 4.24 -0.07
CA LYS A 75 14.68 3.47 1.20
C LYS A 75 13.96 2.14 1.04
N ILE A 76 12.79 2.14 0.38
CA ILE A 76 12.04 0.92 0.09
C ILE A 76 12.87 -0.04 -0.77
N MET A 77 13.49 0.47 -1.83
CA MET A 77 14.34 -0.30 -2.73
C MET A 77 15.54 -0.90 -2.00
N ALA A 78 16.24 -0.11 -1.18
CA ALA A 78 17.36 -0.59 -0.39
C ALA A 78 16.97 -1.71 0.58
N ALA A 79 15.83 -1.58 1.27
CA ALA A 79 15.33 -2.62 2.16
C ALA A 79 14.97 -3.90 1.39
N ALA A 80 14.25 -3.76 0.27
CA ALA A 80 13.86 -4.85 -0.60
C ALA A 80 15.08 -5.61 -1.14
N SER A 81 16.10 -4.92 -1.68
CA SER A 81 17.33 -5.55 -2.17
C SER A 81 18.08 -6.36 -1.09
N ASN A 82 17.87 -6.06 0.18
CA ASN A 82 18.44 -6.79 1.31
C ASN A 82 17.49 -7.85 1.90
N GLY A 83 16.32 -8.06 1.30
CA GLY A 83 15.28 -8.98 1.80
C GLY A 83 14.66 -8.56 3.13
N ARG A 84 14.79 -7.28 3.52
CA ARG A 84 14.34 -6.77 4.82
C ARG A 84 13.04 -5.97 4.70
N PRO A 85 12.22 -5.94 5.76
CA PRO A 85 11.12 -4.97 5.85
C PRO A 85 11.66 -3.54 5.76
N TYR A 86 10.89 -2.65 5.14
CA TYR A 86 11.11 -1.21 5.22
C TYR A 86 10.23 -0.58 6.30
N ASN A 87 10.72 0.54 6.81
CA ASN A 87 9.93 1.50 7.57
C ASN A 87 10.33 2.89 7.06
N VAL A 88 9.37 3.60 6.47
CA VAL A 88 9.60 4.92 5.89
C VAL A 88 8.53 5.88 6.36
N GLU A 89 8.90 7.15 6.44
CA GLU A 89 7.97 8.24 6.70
C GLU A 89 8.02 9.21 5.53
N TYR A 90 6.86 9.61 5.03
CA TYR A 90 6.71 10.55 3.93
C TYR A 90 5.37 11.26 4.01
N ARG A 91 5.26 12.38 3.31
CA ARG A 91 4.02 13.16 3.21
C ARG A 91 3.23 12.76 1.99
N ILE A 92 1.92 12.71 2.14
CA ILE A 92 0.98 12.62 1.03
C ILE A 92 0.07 13.85 0.99
N GLN A 93 -0.47 14.11 -0.19
CA GLN A 93 -1.53 15.06 -0.42
C GLN A 93 -2.88 14.37 -0.29
N HIS A 94 -3.63 14.67 0.77
CA HIS A 94 -4.99 14.17 0.94
C HIS A 94 -5.93 14.84 -0.08
N ARG A 95 -7.01 14.15 -0.47
CA ARG A 95 -8.00 14.64 -1.46
C ARG A 95 -8.52 16.05 -1.17
N ASN A 96 -8.71 16.37 0.11
CA ASN A 96 -9.21 17.69 0.54
C ASN A 96 -8.17 18.81 0.49
N GLY A 97 -6.94 18.56 0.01
CA GLY A 97 -5.88 19.55 -0.09
C GLY A 97 -4.97 19.66 1.13
N ASN A 98 -5.22 18.90 2.21
CA ASN A 98 -4.34 18.89 3.37
C ASN A 98 -3.16 17.92 3.20
N GLU A 99 -2.05 18.25 3.84
CA GLU A 99 -0.89 17.36 3.94
C GLU A 99 -1.09 16.35 5.08
N VAL A 100 -0.73 15.09 4.83
CA VAL A 100 -0.81 14.00 5.82
C VAL A 100 0.54 13.31 5.91
N TRP A 101 1.06 13.16 7.13
CA TRP A 101 2.24 12.35 7.42
C TRP A 101 1.86 10.88 7.47
N VAL A 102 2.54 10.07 6.65
CA VAL A 102 2.36 8.63 6.58
C VAL A 102 3.60 7.97 7.16
N ARG A 103 3.39 7.06 8.10
CA ARG A 103 4.37 6.04 8.45
C ARG A 103 3.98 4.75 7.74
N ASP A 104 4.87 4.28 6.89
CA ASP A 104 4.64 3.14 6.01
C ASP A 104 5.66 2.03 6.31
N SER A 105 5.14 0.83 6.52
CA SER A 105 5.94 -0.36 6.79
C SER A 105 5.45 -1.51 5.95
N GLY A 106 6.37 -2.19 5.30
CA GLY A 106 6.05 -3.32 4.45
C GLY A 106 7.28 -4.14 4.11
N GLN A 107 7.07 -5.23 3.39
CA GLN A 107 8.14 -6.08 2.91
C GLN A 107 7.83 -6.44 1.46
N ALA A 108 8.85 -6.37 0.60
CA ALA A 108 8.72 -6.86 -0.76
C ALA A 108 8.69 -8.40 -0.72
N VAL A 109 7.71 -9.00 -1.40
CA VAL A 109 7.57 -10.46 -1.49
C VAL A 109 8.07 -10.92 -2.86
N TYR A 110 8.75 -12.06 -2.88
CA TYR A 110 9.20 -12.68 -4.12
C TYR A 110 8.14 -13.67 -4.62
N SER A 111 7.85 -13.65 -5.91
CA SER A 111 7.22 -14.79 -6.56
C SER A 111 8.22 -15.96 -6.61
N THR A 112 7.72 -17.19 -6.47
CA THR A 112 8.49 -18.42 -6.73
C THR A 112 9.00 -18.51 -8.18
N GLU A 113 8.51 -17.66 -9.08
CA GLU A 113 8.98 -17.50 -10.48
C GLU A 113 10.15 -16.50 -10.63
N GLY A 114 10.76 -16.02 -9.53
CA GLY A 114 11.93 -15.15 -9.57
C GLY A 114 11.66 -13.66 -9.86
N SER A 115 10.39 -13.26 -9.94
CA SER A 115 9.96 -11.86 -10.09
C SER A 115 9.42 -11.29 -8.78
N TRP A 116 9.71 -10.00 -8.51
CA TRP A 116 9.12 -9.29 -7.39
C TRP A 116 7.60 -9.21 -7.54
N ARG A 117 6.86 -9.61 -6.50
CA ARG A 117 5.41 -9.40 -6.39
C ARG A 117 5.18 -8.72 -5.05
N CYS A 118 4.84 -7.44 -5.04
CA CYS A 118 4.23 -6.89 -3.82
C CYS A 118 2.86 -7.54 -3.64
#